data_AF-A0A1H9H1R5-F1
#
_entry.id   AF-A0A1H9H1R5-F1
#
_cell.length_a   1.000
_cell.length_b   1.000
_cell.length_c   1.000
_cell.angle_alpha   90.00
_cell.angle_beta   90.00
_cell.angle_gamma   90.00
#
_symmetry.space_group_name_H-M   'P 1'
#
loop_
_entity.id
_entity.type
_entity.pdbx_description
1 polymer ?
#
loop_
_entity_poly.entity_id
_entity_poly.type
_entity_poly.pdbx_seq_one_letter_code
_entity_poly.pdbx_strand_id
1 'polypeptide(L)'
;MAVKNAPRDIKGMNYKKSNIIIGAKYKSTIYENKLLAAALYSLQNAATDKNGDIVAVMPASQLKEIFGKGNSIYSHLKPVAASLIGRSIGIEDDEKKEFHYMTIVTDAEYKDGVCTITFNKKLKEKLLQIQNKFTLLSLPVMMDMTSVYSFRLYELLKSEAFIGNRSCQMTMDGGFEFYIGLSELKLELGVVDASEKKVQEILNGKQKPDYDKAVEVATEKSYDEWRDFKKNVMDVATKEITQKTELDLSYETKRTGRGGKTSGIIFRIKRKDVEEKVDVTNEVVEKKITDDEKYELIDQVKDLMDEKISTKDIISILEAAGYDYDKVKKQYENSKSARKIGNIVGWMIDAIKKDYSAPVGKQGKGANKFNDFQQNEYDYEELEKLLIDN
;
A
#
# COMPACT_ATOMS: atom_id res chain seq x y z
N MET A 1 13.35 -26.21 -10.50
CA MET A 1 13.07 -24.77 -10.27
C MET A 1 13.39 -24.48 -8.83
N ALA A 2 14.37 -23.60 -8.56
CA ALA A 2 14.78 -23.29 -7.20
C ALA A 2 13.67 -22.49 -6.50
N VAL A 3 13.07 -23.09 -5.47
CA VAL A 3 12.15 -22.42 -4.56
C VAL A 3 12.97 -21.38 -3.81
N LYS A 4 12.86 -20.09 -4.19
CA LYS A 4 13.42 -19.01 -3.39
C LYS A 4 12.68 -19.02 -2.05
N ASN A 5 13.43 -19.26 -0.97
CA ASN A 5 12.91 -19.27 0.40
C ASN A 5 12.20 -17.93 0.69
N ALA A 6 10.95 -18.00 1.11
CA ALA A 6 10.19 -16.85 1.60
C ALA A 6 10.86 -16.27 2.87
N PRO A 7 10.89 -14.94 3.05
CA PRO A 7 11.50 -14.31 4.22
C PRO A 7 10.75 -14.68 5.51
N ARG A 8 11.51 -14.91 6.59
CA ARG A 8 11.07 -15.42 7.90
C ARG A 8 10.52 -14.36 8.87
N ASP A 9 10.25 -13.14 8.40
CA ASP A 9 9.79 -12.05 9.26
C ASP A 9 8.53 -11.41 8.67
N ILE A 10 7.39 -11.54 9.36
CA ILE A 10 6.06 -11.16 8.84
C ILE A 10 5.84 -9.64 8.93
N LYS A 11 6.67 -8.90 9.69
CA LYS A 11 6.56 -7.45 9.83
C LYS A 11 6.90 -6.75 8.50
N GLY A 12 5.94 -6.03 7.92
CA GLY A 12 6.08 -5.30 6.65
C GLY A 12 5.54 -6.03 5.41
N MET A 13 4.94 -7.22 5.58
CA MET A 13 4.34 -7.96 4.45
C MET A 13 2.97 -7.37 4.08
N ASN A 14 2.95 -6.48 3.09
CA ASN A 14 1.70 -5.97 2.52
C ASN A 14 1.30 -6.77 1.27
N TYR A 15 0.00 -6.87 1.02
CA TYR A 15 -0.56 -7.42 -0.21
C TYR A 15 -1.67 -6.53 -0.77
N LYS A 16 -1.89 -6.61 -2.09
CA LYS A 16 -2.94 -5.87 -2.79
C LYS A 16 -4.13 -6.79 -3.01
N LYS A 17 -5.33 -6.31 -2.71
CA LYS A 17 -6.58 -7.00 -3.00
C LYS A 17 -7.48 -6.08 -3.81
N SER A 18 -8.11 -6.62 -4.86
CA SER A 18 -9.03 -5.84 -5.68
C SER A 18 -10.26 -5.41 -4.88
N ASN A 19 -10.70 -4.16 -5.06
CA ASN A 19 -11.87 -3.64 -4.35
C ASN A 19 -13.16 -4.36 -4.76
N ILE A 20 -13.20 -4.93 -5.97
CA ILE A 20 -14.30 -5.79 -6.43
C ILE A 20 -14.39 -7.07 -5.57
N ILE A 21 -13.24 -7.64 -5.18
CA ILE A 21 -13.20 -8.84 -4.33
C ILE A 21 -13.51 -8.47 -2.86
N ILE A 22 -13.11 -7.28 -2.43
CA ILE A 22 -13.44 -6.77 -1.08
C ILE A 22 -14.95 -6.57 -0.96
N GLY A 23 -15.57 -5.80 -1.86
CA GLY A 23 -17.01 -5.52 -1.87
C GLY A 23 -17.89 -6.64 -2.43
N ALA A 24 -17.31 -7.81 -2.74
CA ALA A 24 -18.11 -8.97 -3.08
C ALA A 24 -18.83 -9.45 -1.81
N LYS A 25 -20.17 -9.50 -1.88
CA LYS A 25 -21.04 -9.91 -0.77
C LYS A 25 -21.08 -11.44 -0.70
N TYR A 26 -20.17 -12.06 0.04
CA TYR A 26 -20.16 -13.52 0.22
C TYR A 26 -19.90 -13.91 1.68
N LYS A 27 -20.48 -15.05 2.09
CA LYS A 27 -20.21 -15.64 3.40
C LYS A 27 -18.88 -16.38 3.37
N SER A 28 -18.03 -16.11 4.36
CA SER A 28 -16.71 -16.73 4.52
C SER A 28 -16.40 -17.04 5.97
N THR A 29 -15.45 -17.96 6.18
CA THR A 29 -14.83 -18.21 7.48
C THR A 29 -13.53 -17.42 7.59
N ILE A 30 -13.08 -17.20 8.83
CA ILE A 30 -11.80 -16.53 9.09
C ILE A 30 -10.63 -17.25 8.42
N TYR A 31 -10.63 -18.57 8.40
CA TYR A 31 -9.56 -19.37 7.83
C TYR A 31 -9.52 -19.31 6.30
N GLU A 32 -10.67 -19.25 5.64
CA GLU A 32 -10.73 -19.06 4.19
C GLU A 32 -10.22 -17.68 3.79
N ASN A 33 -10.59 -16.64 4.54
CA ASN A 33 -10.11 -15.29 4.31
C ASN A 33 -8.61 -15.17 4.54
N LYS A 34 -8.07 -15.82 5.58
CA LYS A 34 -6.63 -15.90 5.83
C LYS A 34 -5.90 -16.69 4.73
N LEU A 35 -6.42 -17.83 4.32
CA LEU A 35 -5.83 -18.61 3.22
C LEU A 35 -5.80 -17.82 1.91
N LEU A 36 -6.89 -17.12 1.59
CA LEU A 36 -6.96 -16.24 0.42
C LEU A 36 -5.96 -15.08 0.53
N ALA A 37 -5.86 -14.42 1.68
CA ALA A 37 -4.89 -13.34 1.90
C ALA A 37 -3.44 -13.83 1.72
N ALA A 38 -3.10 -15.00 2.27
CA ALA A 38 -1.79 -15.62 2.09
C ALA A 38 -1.52 -15.99 0.63
N ALA A 39 -2.52 -16.55 -0.06
CA ALA A 39 -2.39 -16.89 -1.47
C ALA A 39 -2.16 -15.63 -2.32
N LEU A 40 -2.90 -14.54 -2.07
CA LEU A 40 -2.72 -13.25 -2.74
C LEU A 40 -1.34 -12.65 -2.47
N TYR A 41 -0.84 -12.74 -1.23
CA TYR A 41 0.52 -12.32 -0.92
C TYR A 41 1.57 -13.16 -1.67
N SER A 42 1.41 -14.49 -1.71
CA SER A 42 2.31 -15.37 -2.46
C SER A 42 2.27 -15.12 -3.97
N LEU A 43 1.12 -14.72 -4.54
CA LEU A 43 1.02 -14.32 -5.95
C LEU A 43 1.87 -13.10 -6.29
N GLN A 44 1.97 -12.12 -5.38
CA GLN A 44 2.79 -10.94 -5.64
C GLN A 44 4.28 -11.26 -5.72
N ASN A 45 4.68 -12.36 -5.08
CA ASN A 45 6.04 -12.86 -5.05
C ASN A 45 6.32 -13.96 -6.10
N ALA A 46 5.32 -14.40 -6.86
CA ALA A 46 5.42 -15.51 -7.81
C ALA A 46 4.83 -15.14 -9.18
N ALA A 47 5.66 -15.26 -10.23
CA ALA A 47 5.21 -15.13 -11.61
C ALA A 47 4.40 -16.36 -12.04
N THR A 48 3.41 -16.12 -12.91
CA THR A 48 2.56 -17.13 -13.57
C THR A 48 3.29 -18.42 -13.92
N ASP A 49 2.59 -19.55 -13.84
CA ASP A 49 3.16 -20.83 -14.22
C ASP A 49 3.48 -20.90 -15.74
N LYS A 50 4.07 -22.01 -16.19
CA LYS A 50 4.45 -22.22 -17.59
C LYS A 50 3.26 -22.19 -18.57
N ASN A 51 2.04 -22.39 -18.07
CA ASN A 51 0.79 -22.42 -18.83
C ASN A 51 0.03 -21.09 -18.77
N GLY A 52 0.63 -20.07 -18.14
CA GLY A 52 0.03 -18.76 -17.94
C GLY A 52 -1.08 -18.74 -16.89
N ASP A 53 -1.24 -19.81 -16.10
CA ASP A 53 -2.10 -19.86 -14.92
C ASP A 53 -1.56 -18.99 -13.80
N ILE A 54 -2.49 -18.44 -13.01
CA ILE A 54 -2.19 -17.62 -11.85
C ILE A 54 -2.18 -18.54 -10.64
N VAL A 55 -0.99 -18.92 -10.18
CA VAL A 55 -0.83 -19.96 -9.16
C VAL A 55 -0.09 -19.40 -7.97
N ALA A 56 -0.70 -19.50 -6.79
CA ALA A 56 -0.04 -19.23 -5.52
C ALA A 56 0.51 -20.54 -4.95
N VAL A 57 1.82 -20.58 -4.72
CA VAL A 57 2.50 -21.71 -4.10
C VAL A 57 2.86 -21.36 -2.67
N MET A 58 2.33 -22.11 -1.71
CA MET A 58 2.50 -21.88 -0.27
C MET A 58 3.03 -23.15 0.40
N PRO A 59 4.32 -23.18 0.80
CA PRO A 59 4.86 -24.28 1.59
C PRO A 59 4.13 -24.42 2.94
N ALA A 60 4.02 -25.65 3.43
CA ALA A 60 3.40 -25.96 4.71
C ALA A 60 4.03 -25.18 5.88
N SER A 61 5.32 -24.84 5.81
CA SER A 61 5.98 -24.00 6.80
C SER A 61 5.34 -22.61 6.94
N GLN A 62 4.95 -21.99 5.83
CA GLN A 62 4.26 -20.69 5.82
C GLN A 62 2.82 -20.83 6.34
N LEU A 63 2.15 -21.93 6.02
CA LEU A 63 0.77 -22.18 6.48
C LEU A 63 0.67 -22.45 7.99
N LYS A 64 1.74 -22.95 8.64
CA LYS A 64 1.76 -23.13 10.10
C LYS A 64 1.56 -21.81 10.86
N GLU A 65 2.02 -20.70 10.30
CA GLU A 65 1.85 -19.37 10.91
C GLU A 65 0.38 -18.92 10.84
N ILE A 66 -0.36 -19.39 9.83
CA ILE A 66 -1.75 -19.01 9.56
C ILE A 66 -2.74 -19.84 10.37
N PHE A 67 -2.50 -21.16 10.44
CA PHE A 67 -3.41 -22.12 11.06
C PHE A 67 -3.04 -22.50 12.51
N GLY A 68 -1.89 -22.00 13.00
CA GLY A 68 -1.42 -22.23 14.36
C GLY A 68 -0.70 -23.57 14.58
N LYS A 69 -0.29 -23.82 15.83
CA LYS A 69 0.41 -25.04 16.24
C LYS A 69 -0.61 -26.10 16.68
N GLY A 70 -0.73 -27.18 15.91
CA GLY A 70 -1.60 -28.33 16.19
C GLY A 70 -1.34 -29.51 15.25
N ASN A 71 -1.94 -30.67 15.51
CA ASN A 71 -1.78 -31.85 14.65
C ASN A 71 -2.22 -31.58 13.21
N SER A 72 -1.44 -32.15 12.27
CA SER A 72 -1.42 -32.01 10.80
C SER A 72 -2.11 -30.77 10.20
N ILE A 73 -1.34 -29.89 9.55
CA ILE A 73 -1.86 -28.76 8.74
C ILE A 73 -2.91 -29.26 7.74
N TYR A 74 -2.70 -30.46 7.19
CA TYR A 74 -3.58 -31.10 6.23
C TYR A 74 -5.03 -31.19 6.72
N SER A 75 -5.28 -31.61 7.97
CA SER A 75 -6.64 -31.77 8.50
C SER A 75 -7.39 -30.46 8.62
N HIS A 76 -6.69 -29.36 8.87
CA HIS A 76 -7.28 -28.01 8.94
C HIS A 76 -7.41 -27.39 7.55
N LEU A 77 -6.43 -27.58 6.69
CA LEU A 77 -6.38 -26.98 5.36
C LEU A 77 -7.40 -27.60 4.41
N LYS A 78 -7.60 -28.93 4.46
CA LYS A 78 -8.50 -29.66 3.55
C LYS A 78 -9.94 -29.09 3.53
N PRO A 79 -10.66 -28.95 4.66
CA PRO A 79 -12.01 -28.40 4.65
C PRO A 79 -12.05 -26.94 4.20
N VAL A 80 -11.03 -26.15 4.55
CA VAL A 80 -10.92 -24.74 4.17
C VAL A 80 -10.72 -24.59 2.66
N ALA A 81 -9.84 -25.40 2.06
CA ALA A 81 -9.58 -25.41 0.62
C ALA A 81 -10.82 -25.84 -0.17
N ALA A 82 -11.54 -26.87 0.27
CA ALA A 82 -12.76 -27.33 -0.37
C ALA A 82 -13.84 -26.24 -0.40
N SER A 83 -14.03 -25.52 0.71
CA SER A 83 -15.02 -24.46 0.82
C SER A 83 -14.60 -23.16 0.11
N LEU A 84 -13.30 -22.91 -0.07
CA LEU A 84 -12.78 -21.77 -0.83
C LEU A 84 -13.14 -21.83 -2.34
N ILE A 85 -13.11 -23.02 -2.95
CA ILE A 85 -13.41 -23.22 -4.38
C ILE A 85 -14.88 -22.92 -4.71
N GLY A 86 -15.79 -23.23 -3.78
CA GLY A 86 -17.24 -23.09 -4.00
C GLY A 86 -17.75 -21.65 -4.14
N ARG A 87 -16.89 -20.64 -4.02
CA ARG A 87 -17.28 -19.22 -4.03
C ARG A 87 -17.26 -18.62 -5.42
N SER A 88 -18.45 -18.33 -5.95
CA SER A 88 -18.64 -17.47 -7.12
C SER A 88 -18.84 -16.01 -6.73
N ILE A 89 -18.20 -15.11 -7.47
CA ILE A 89 -18.50 -13.68 -7.49
C ILE A 89 -19.22 -13.33 -8.79
N GLY A 90 -20.22 -12.46 -8.70
CA GLY A 90 -20.94 -11.90 -9.84
C GLY A 90 -20.61 -10.42 -10.01
N ILE A 91 -20.39 -9.99 -11.25
CA ILE A 91 -20.28 -8.58 -11.64
C ILE A 91 -21.35 -8.35 -12.70
N GLU A 92 -22.20 -7.35 -12.51
CA GLU A 92 -23.27 -6.99 -13.45
C GLU A 92 -23.22 -5.49 -13.73
N ASP A 93 -23.46 -5.11 -14.99
CA ASP A 93 -23.54 -3.74 -15.50
C ASP A 93 -24.84 -3.61 -16.31
N ASP A 94 -25.89 -3.06 -15.69
CA ASP A 94 -27.23 -2.94 -16.28
C ASP A 94 -27.29 -1.92 -17.42
N GLU A 95 -26.48 -0.87 -17.35
CA GLU A 95 -26.41 0.15 -18.40
C GLU A 95 -25.95 -0.50 -19.71
N LYS A 96 -25.04 -1.47 -19.61
CA LYS A 96 -24.55 -2.27 -20.74
C LYS A 96 -25.26 -3.59 -20.95
N LYS A 97 -26.15 -4.00 -20.03
CA LYS A 97 -26.79 -5.32 -19.98
C LYS A 97 -25.78 -6.48 -19.98
N GLU A 98 -24.68 -6.30 -19.27
CA GLU A 98 -23.62 -7.31 -19.14
C GLU A 98 -23.68 -7.96 -17.76
N PHE A 99 -23.55 -9.29 -17.71
CA PHE A 99 -23.36 -10.02 -16.47
C PHE A 99 -22.19 -10.99 -16.61
N HIS A 100 -21.40 -11.13 -15.56
CA HIS A 100 -20.27 -12.05 -15.52
C HIS A 100 -20.12 -12.65 -14.13
N TYR A 101 -20.38 -13.95 -14.05
CA TYR A 101 -20.14 -14.76 -12.86
C TYR A 101 -18.87 -15.58 -13.03
N MET A 102 -18.08 -15.68 -11.97
CA MET A 102 -16.85 -16.47 -11.94
C MET A 102 -16.50 -16.89 -10.52
N THR A 103 -15.82 -18.03 -10.37
CA THR A 103 -15.14 -18.35 -9.11
C THR A 103 -13.82 -17.61 -9.01
N ILE A 104 -13.40 -17.26 -7.79
CA ILE A 104 -12.08 -16.62 -7.57
C ILE A 104 -10.97 -17.66 -7.67
N VAL A 105 -11.16 -18.78 -6.99
CA VAL A 105 -10.27 -19.93 -6.96
C VAL A 105 -10.89 -21.04 -7.80
N THR A 106 -10.13 -21.56 -8.76
CA THR A 106 -10.57 -22.64 -9.66
C THR A 106 -10.05 -24.00 -9.21
N ASP A 107 -8.92 -24.03 -8.50
CA ASP A 107 -8.31 -25.27 -8.02
C ASP A 107 -7.51 -25.03 -6.73
N ALA A 108 -7.45 -26.03 -5.87
CA ALA A 108 -6.67 -26.03 -4.63
C ALA A 108 -6.09 -27.43 -4.37
N GLU A 109 -4.77 -27.56 -4.51
CA GLU A 109 -4.04 -28.82 -4.35
C GLU A 109 -3.15 -28.76 -3.10
N TYR A 110 -3.05 -29.86 -2.35
CA TYR A 110 -2.00 -30.03 -1.34
C TYR A 110 -1.23 -31.31 -1.60
N LYS A 111 0.05 -31.18 -1.95
CA LYS A 111 0.92 -32.30 -2.31
C LYS A 111 2.34 -32.04 -1.81
N ASP A 112 2.99 -33.07 -1.27
CA ASP A 112 4.40 -33.03 -0.82
C ASP A 112 4.72 -31.85 0.13
N GLY A 113 3.77 -31.50 1.00
CA GLY A 113 3.94 -30.40 1.94
C GLY A 113 3.76 -29.01 1.34
N VAL A 114 3.20 -28.89 0.13
CA VAL A 114 2.97 -27.62 -0.57
C VAL A 114 1.48 -27.49 -0.90
N CYS A 115 0.89 -26.35 -0.54
CA CYS A 115 -0.43 -25.95 -0.99
C CYS A 115 -0.31 -25.09 -2.23
N THR A 116 -1.06 -25.42 -3.26
CA THR A 116 -1.12 -24.72 -4.53
C THR A 116 -2.55 -24.23 -4.74
N ILE A 117 -2.74 -22.93 -4.83
CA ILE A 117 -4.04 -22.30 -5.12
C ILE A 117 -4.00 -21.72 -6.52
N THR A 118 -4.88 -22.19 -7.39
CA THR A 118 -5.01 -21.68 -8.76
C THR A 118 -6.19 -20.71 -8.83
N PHE A 119 -5.90 -19.49 -9.27
CA PHE A 119 -6.90 -18.45 -9.44
C PHE A 119 -7.46 -18.47 -10.86
N ASN A 120 -8.70 -18.01 -11.00
CA ASN A 120 -9.34 -17.89 -12.29
C ASN A 120 -8.53 -16.95 -13.21
N LYS A 121 -8.13 -17.43 -14.40
CA LYS A 121 -7.35 -16.64 -15.38
C LYS A 121 -8.02 -15.31 -15.75
N LYS A 122 -9.35 -15.23 -15.73
CA LYS A 122 -10.09 -13.97 -15.99
C LYS A 122 -9.80 -12.88 -14.96
N LEU A 123 -9.31 -13.26 -13.78
CA LEU A 123 -8.90 -12.33 -12.73
C LEU A 123 -7.45 -11.86 -12.86
N LYS A 124 -6.69 -12.28 -13.89
CA LYS A 124 -5.27 -11.92 -14.07
C LYS A 124 -5.03 -10.43 -13.95
N GLU A 125 -5.81 -9.64 -14.68
CA GLU A 125 -5.68 -8.18 -14.65
C GLU A 125 -6.05 -7.62 -13.27
N LYS A 126 -7.11 -8.15 -12.65
CA LYS A 126 -7.61 -7.70 -11.34
C LYS A 126 -6.73 -8.14 -10.16
N LEU A 127 -5.87 -9.14 -10.33
CA LEU A 127 -4.99 -9.69 -9.28
C LEU A 127 -3.52 -9.26 -9.45
N LEU A 128 -3.02 -9.20 -10.70
CA LEU A 128 -1.60 -8.93 -10.99
C LEU A 128 -1.36 -7.52 -11.57
N GLN A 129 -2.29 -7.01 -12.38
CA GLN A 129 -2.14 -5.71 -13.07
C GLN A 129 -3.12 -4.68 -12.50
N ILE A 130 -3.17 -4.57 -11.17
CA ILE A 130 -4.24 -3.80 -10.53
C ILE A 130 -3.98 -2.30 -10.70
N GLN A 131 -4.60 -1.71 -11.71
CA GLN A 131 -4.61 -0.27 -11.94
C GLN A 131 -5.72 0.38 -11.09
N ASN A 132 -5.34 1.29 -10.18
CA ASN A 132 -6.16 2.23 -9.40
C ASN A 132 -7.39 1.70 -8.61
N LYS A 133 -7.69 0.39 -8.59
CA LYS A 133 -8.85 -0.22 -7.90
C LYS A 133 -8.47 -1.38 -6.97
N PHE A 134 -7.45 -1.16 -6.14
CA PHE A 134 -7.03 -2.09 -5.10
C PHE A 134 -6.91 -1.41 -3.75
N THR A 135 -6.90 -2.24 -2.72
CA THR A 135 -6.58 -1.86 -1.35
C THR A 135 -5.30 -2.56 -0.93
N LEU A 136 -4.40 -1.81 -0.31
CA LEU A 136 -3.19 -2.36 0.32
C LEU A 136 -3.52 -2.79 1.76
N LEU A 137 -3.25 -4.06 2.06
CA LEU A 137 -3.57 -4.69 3.34
C LEU A 137 -2.31 -5.31 3.95
N SER A 138 -2.14 -5.17 5.26
CA SER A 138 -1.03 -5.76 6.00
C SER A 138 -1.33 -7.21 6.35
N LEU A 139 -0.60 -8.15 5.77
CA LEU A 139 -0.75 -9.58 6.03
C LEU A 139 -0.67 -9.92 7.54
N PRO A 140 0.31 -9.44 8.33
CA PRO A 140 0.34 -9.73 9.76
C PRO A 140 -0.91 -9.24 10.49
N VAL A 141 -1.43 -8.05 10.15
CA VAL A 141 -2.69 -7.55 10.72
C VAL A 141 -3.84 -8.50 10.38
N MET A 142 -3.98 -8.89 9.11
CA MET A 142 -5.03 -9.81 8.68
C MET A 142 -4.92 -11.19 9.35
N MET A 143 -3.69 -11.66 9.61
CA MET A 143 -3.44 -12.95 10.29
C MET A 143 -3.70 -12.90 11.79
N ASP A 144 -3.55 -11.74 12.43
CA ASP A 144 -3.86 -11.57 13.86
C ASP A 144 -5.36 -11.45 14.12
N MET A 145 -6.17 -11.03 13.15
CA MET A 145 -7.63 -10.99 13.28
C MET A 145 -8.23 -12.36 13.61
N THR A 146 -9.14 -12.40 14.57
CA THR A 146 -9.80 -13.61 15.06
C THR A 146 -11.26 -13.68 14.63
N SER A 147 -11.95 -12.54 14.60
CA SER A 147 -13.32 -12.46 14.08
C SER A 147 -13.30 -12.25 12.57
N VAL A 148 -14.11 -13.06 11.87
CA VAL A 148 -14.32 -12.92 10.44
C VAL A 148 -14.93 -11.55 10.09
N TYR A 149 -15.73 -11.00 10.99
CA TYR A 149 -16.34 -9.69 10.79
C TYR A 149 -15.36 -8.55 10.97
N SER A 150 -14.42 -8.66 11.92
CA SER A 150 -13.32 -7.70 12.05
C SER A 150 -12.44 -7.69 10.80
N PHE A 151 -12.13 -8.88 10.29
CA PHE A 151 -11.38 -9.05 9.05
C PHE A 151 -12.09 -8.34 7.88
N ARG A 152 -13.37 -8.65 7.65
CA ARG A 152 -14.16 -8.09 6.54
C ARG A 152 -14.40 -6.59 6.69
N LEU A 153 -14.69 -6.12 7.90
CA LEU A 153 -14.90 -4.70 8.18
C LEU A 153 -13.61 -3.91 7.95
N TYR A 154 -12.45 -4.43 8.38
CA TYR A 154 -11.17 -3.76 8.13
C TYR A 154 -10.87 -3.64 6.62
N GLU A 155 -11.12 -4.71 5.84
CA GLU A 155 -10.96 -4.63 4.38
C GLU A 155 -11.88 -3.57 3.77
N LEU A 156 -13.16 -3.56 4.16
CA LEU A 156 -14.15 -2.61 3.67
C LEU A 156 -13.73 -1.17 3.98
N LEU A 157 -13.40 -0.89 5.25
CA LEU A 157 -12.95 0.44 5.69
C LEU A 157 -11.70 0.90 4.94
N LYS A 158 -10.69 0.03 4.80
CA LYS A 158 -9.47 0.36 4.04
C LYS A 158 -9.78 0.58 2.55
N SER A 159 -10.75 -0.11 1.98
CA SER A 159 -11.11 0.10 0.57
C SER A 159 -11.80 1.44 0.31
N GLU A 160 -12.57 1.94 1.28
CA GLU A 160 -13.28 3.22 1.18
C GLU A 160 -12.45 4.42 1.65
N ALA A 161 -11.48 4.21 2.55
CA ALA A 161 -10.61 5.25 3.10
C ALA A 161 -9.65 5.89 2.09
N PHE A 162 -9.24 5.12 1.06
CA PHE A 162 -8.14 5.49 0.15
C PHE A 162 -8.60 5.81 -1.27
N ILE A 163 -9.90 5.69 -1.54
CA ILE A 163 -10.51 6.19 -2.77
C ILE A 163 -11.23 7.46 -2.36
N GLY A 164 -11.04 8.57 -3.08
CA GLY A 164 -11.84 9.80 -2.92
C GLY A 164 -13.32 9.61 -3.31
N ASN A 165 -13.95 8.56 -2.82
CA ASN A 165 -15.34 8.20 -3.05
C ASN A 165 -16.26 9.18 -2.32
N ARG A 166 -17.39 9.51 -2.96
CA ARG A 166 -18.42 10.44 -2.44
C ARG A 166 -19.08 9.99 -1.13
N SER A 167 -18.90 8.72 -0.72
CA SER A 167 -19.39 8.11 0.53
C SER A 167 -18.53 8.47 1.75
N CYS A 168 -17.32 8.99 1.52
CA CYS A 168 -16.33 9.30 2.53
C CYS A 168 -16.21 10.82 2.68
N GLN A 169 -16.40 11.34 3.89
CA GLN A 169 -16.23 12.76 4.18
C GLN A 169 -14.99 12.94 5.07
N MET A 170 -14.02 13.73 4.61
CA MET A 170 -12.87 14.10 5.43
C MET A 170 -13.33 14.96 6.60
N THR A 171 -12.89 14.64 7.80
CA THR A 171 -13.15 15.45 8.98
C THR A 171 -12.04 16.48 9.17
N MET A 172 -12.33 17.60 9.84
CA MET A 172 -11.37 18.69 10.04
C MET A 172 -10.11 18.27 10.82
N ASP A 173 -10.16 17.15 11.54
CA ASP A 173 -9.08 16.59 12.34
C ASP A 173 -8.27 15.50 11.61
N GLY A 174 -8.40 15.39 10.28
CA GLY A 174 -7.63 14.43 9.47
C GLY A 174 -8.14 12.99 9.52
N GLY A 175 -9.30 12.75 10.14
CA GLY A 175 -10.05 11.51 10.04
C GLY A 175 -10.98 11.47 8.83
N PHE A 176 -11.80 10.41 8.77
CA PHE A 176 -12.87 10.31 7.79
C PHE A 176 -14.12 9.62 8.34
N GLU A 177 -15.27 10.02 7.81
CA GLU A 177 -16.56 9.39 8.09
C GLU A 177 -17.04 8.56 6.91
N PHE A 178 -17.51 7.35 7.18
CA PHE A 178 -18.06 6.42 6.19
C PHE A 178 -19.46 5.98 6.61
N TYR A 179 -20.46 6.27 5.79
CA TYR A 179 -21.84 5.85 6.00
C TYR A 179 -22.19 4.63 5.16
N ILE A 180 -22.84 3.63 5.78
CA ILE A 180 -23.38 2.45 5.10
C ILE A 180 -24.73 2.05 5.69
N GLY A 181 -25.65 1.55 4.85
CA GLY A 181 -26.93 1.01 5.28
C GLY A 181 -26.75 -0.26 6.12
N LEU A 182 -27.63 -0.50 7.09
CA LEU A 182 -27.47 -1.66 8.00
C LEU A 182 -27.54 -2.99 7.24
N SER A 183 -28.51 -3.13 6.34
CA SER A 183 -28.71 -4.36 5.56
C SER A 183 -27.61 -4.56 4.51
N GLU A 184 -27.11 -3.47 3.92
CA GLU A 184 -25.94 -3.52 3.03
C GLU A 184 -24.71 -4.00 3.78
N LEU A 185 -24.42 -3.43 4.96
CA LEU A 185 -23.31 -3.86 5.80
C LEU A 185 -23.41 -5.33 6.21
N LYS A 186 -24.61 -5.82 6.55
CA LYS A 186 -24.83 -7.24 6.88
C LYS A 186 -24.42 -8.16 5.72
N LEU A 187 -24.73 -7.78 4.47
CA LEU A 187 -24.34 -8.53 3.28
C LEU A 187 -22.83 -8.42 3.00
N GLU A 188 -22.25 -7.23 3.11
CA GLU A 188 -20.81 -7.00 2.91
C GLU A 188 -19.93 -7.78 3.89
N LEU A 189 -20.35 -7.83 5.16
CA LEU A 189 -19.67 -8.60 6.21
C LEU A 189 -19.92 -10.11 6.13
N GLY A 190 -20.81 -10.57 5.23
CA GLY A 190 -21.16 -11.99 5.09
C GLY A 190 -21.97 -12.55 6.26
N VAL A 191 -22.63 -11.67 7.04
CA VAL A 191 -23.58 -12.07 8.11
C VAL A 191 -24.84 -12.69 7.49
N VAL A 192 -25.21 -12.19 6.31
CA VAL A 192 -26.24 -12.73 5.44
C VAL A 192 -25.58 -13.20 4.15
N ASP A 193 -25.89 -14.41 3.70
CA ASP A 193 -25.27 -14.99 2.51
C ASP A 193 -25.95 -14.49 1.23
N ALA A 194 -25.24 -13.65 0.48
CA ALA A 194 -25.75 -13.12 -0.78
C ALA A 194 -25.72 -14.15 -1.93
N SER A 195 -25.18 -15.35 -1.71
CA SER A 195 -25.20 -16.42 -2.70
C SER A 195 -26.55 -17.17 -2.78
N GLU A 196 -27.43 -16.98 -1.79
CA GLU A 196 -28.77 -17.56 -1.82
C GLU A 196 -29.56 -17.04 -3.03
N LYS A 197 -30.17 -17.95 -3.81
CA LYS A 197 -30.90 -17.60 -5.04
C LYS A 197 -31.92 -16.47 -4.86
N LYS A 198 -32.72 -16.51 -3.79
CA LYS A 198 -33.73 -15.47 -3.49
C LYS A 198 -33.11 -14.10 -3.19
N VAL A 199 -31.94 -14.11 -2.57
CA VAL A 199 -31.20 -12.89 -2.24
C VAL A 199 -30.58 -12.34 -3.53
N GLN A 200 -29.95 -13.19 -4.34
CA GLN A 200 -29.42 -12.84 -5.66
C GLN A 200 -30.50 -12.23 -6.56
N GLU A 201 -31.71 -12.78 -6.62
CA GLU A 201 -32.83 -12.22 -7.40
C GLU A 201 -33.18 -10.77 -7.04
N ILE A 202 -32.87 -10.32 -5.83
CA ILE A 202 -33.11 -8.95 -5.38
C ILE A 202 -31.90 -8.05 -5.62
N LEU A 203 -30.70 -8.58 -5.41
CA LEU A 203 -29.43 -7.88 -5.53
C LEU A 203 -29.00 -7.67 -6.99
N ASN A 204 -29.29 -8.65 -7.85
CA ASN A 204 -28.86 -8.66 -9.24
C ASN A 204 -29.63 -7.62 -10.07
N GLY A 205 -28.91 -7.05 -11.03
CA GLY A 205 -29.44 -6.17 -12.06
C GLY A 205 -29.99 -4.84 -11.58
N LYS A 206 -29.46 -4.30 -10.47
CA LYS A 206 -29.80 -2.97 -9.96
C LYS A 206 -28.57 -2.22 -9.47
N GLN A 207 -28.37 -0.99 -9.96
CA GLN A 207 -27.33 -0.07 -9.46
C GLN A 207 -27.45 0.21 -7.95
N LYS A 208 -28.67 0.19 -7.40
CA LYS A 208 -28.94 0.33 -5.97
C LYS A 208 -30.04 -0.65 -5.54
N PRO A 209 -29.68 -1.89 -5.18
CA PRO A 209 -30.64 -2.89 -4.78
C PRO A 209 -31.37 -2.54 -3.49
N ASP A 210 -32.54 -3.15 -3.29
CA ASP A 210 -33.26 -3.09 -2.02
C ASP A 210 -32.63 -4.10 -1.05
N TYR A 211 -31.60 -3.65 -0.33
CA TYR A 211 -30.87 -4.49 0.61
C TYR A 211 -31.74 -4.94 1.80
N ASP A 212 -32.72 -4.13 2.21
CA ASP A 212 -33.62 -4.50 3.30
C ASP A 212 -34.46 -5.72 2.90
N LYS A 213 -35.02 -5.70 1.69
CA LYS A 213 -35.76 -6.84 1.14
C LYS A 213 -34.84 -8.05 0.93
N ALA A 214 -33.60 -7.84 0.49
CA ALA A 214 -32.63 -8.91 0.29
C ALA A 214 -32.31 -9.64 1.60
N VAL A 215 -32.11 -8.91 2.70
CA VAL A 215 -31.90 -9.49 4.03
C VAL A 215 -33.19 -10.12 4.58
N GLU A 216 -34.37 -9.59 4.24
CA GLU A 216 -35.64 -10.16 4.69
C GLU A 216 -35.90 -11.56 4.13
N VAL A 217 -35.60 -11.79 2.84
CA VAL A 217 -35.86 -13.08 2.18
C VAL A 217 -34.79 -14.15 2.44
N ALA A 218 -33.65 -13.76 3.00
CA ALA A 218 -32.56 -14.69 3.32
C ALA A 218 -33.00 -15.74 4.33
N THR A 219 -32.64 -16.99 4.08
CA THR A 219 -33.00 -18.12 4.94
C THR A 219 -32.09 -18.23 6.16
N GLU A 220 -30.79 -18.02 5.98
CA GLU A 220 -29.83 -17.99 7.09
C GLU A 220 -29.52 -16.54 7.50
N LYS A 221 -30.01 -16.16 8.69
CA LYS A 221 -29.72 -14.85 9.29
C LYS A 221 -28.97 -15.04 10.60
N SER A 222 -27.65 -14.92 10.55
CA SER A 222 -26.89 -14.77 11.79
C SER A 222 -27.12 -13.35 12.32
N TYR A 223 -27.34 -13.20 13.62
CA TYR A 223 -27.44 -11.88 14.27
C TYR A 223 -28.47 -10.93 13.61
N ASP A 224 -29.69 -11.42 13.34
CA ASP A 224 -30.69 -10.62 12.64
C ASP A 224 -31.11 -9.38 13.45
N GLU A 225 -31.26 -9.53 14.77
CA GLU A 225 -31.57 -8.41 15.64
C GLU A 225 -30.38 -7.46 15.78
N TRP A 226 -30.66 -6.14 15.76
CA TRP A 226 -29.65 -5.11 15.96
C TRP A 226 -28.85 -5.31 17.26
N ARG A 227 -29.49 -5.77 18.34
CA ARG A 227 -28.81 -6.02 19.62
C ARG A 227 -27.68 -7.04 19.47
N ASP A 228 -27.97 -8.16 18.80
CA ASP A 228 -27.02 -9.24 18.61
C ASP A 228 -25.97 -8.89 17.55
N PHE A 229 -26.37 -8.21 16.48
CA PHE A 229 -25.44 -7.68 15.49
C PHE A 229 -24.47 -6.69 16.14
N LYS A 230 -24.97 -5.77 16.95
CA LYS A 230 -24.14 -4.82 17.69
C LYS A 230 -23.12 -5.54 18.57
N LYS A 231 -23.60 -6.44 19.44
CA LYS A 231 -22.76 -7.11 20.44
C LYS A 231 -21.71 -8.05 19.81
N ASN A 232 -22.10 -8.83 18.81
CA ASN A 232 -21.26 -9.93 18.30
C ASN A 232 -20.48 -9.57 17.03
N VAL A 233 -20.92 -8.54 16.30
CA VAL A 233 -20.28 -8.11 15.05
C VAL A 233 -19.61 -6.75 15.27
N MET A 234 -20.38 -5.72 15.59
CA MET A 234 -19.87 -4.35 15.63
C MET A 234 -18.90 -4.10 16.78
N ASP A 235 -19.31 -4.36 18.01
CA ASP A 235 -18.50 -4.08 19.20
C ASP A 235 -17.22 -4.93 19.20
N VAL A 236 -17.30 -6.17 18.72
CA VAL A 236 -16.15 -7.06 18.53
C VAL A 236 -15.21 -6.51 17.46
N ALA A 237 -15.73 -6.16 16.28
CA ALA A 237 -14.93 -5.66 15.17
C ALA A 237 -14.28 -4.32 15.48
N THR A 238 -15.03 -3.39 16.07
CA THR A 238 -14.50 -2.09 16.49
C THR A 238 -13.38 -2.26 17.51
N LYS A 239 -13.59 -3.07 18.55
CA LYS A 239 -12.55 -3.33 19.55
C LYS A 239 -11.31 -3.98 18.91
N GLU A 240 -11.50 -5.00 18.09
CA GLU A 240 -10.39 -5.76 17.51
C GLU A 240 -9.59 -4.92 16.51
N ILE A 241 -10.25 -4.17 15.62
CA ILE A 241 -9.60 -3.26 14.67
C ILE A 241 -8.84 -2.17 15.42
N THR A 242 -9.47 -1.52 16.40
CA THR A 242 -8.79 -0.51 17.20
C THR A 242 -7.64 -1.11 17.99
N GLN A 243 -7.66 -2.37 18.42
CA GLN A 243 -6.54 -2.94 19.18
C GLN A 243 -5.37 -3.41 18.30
N LYS A 244 -5.65 -3.95 17.12
CA LYS A 244 -4.67 -4.67 16.29
C LYS A 244 -4.14 -3.87 15.10
N THR A 245 -4.69 -2.68 14.86
CA THR A 245 -4.38 -1.89 13.65
C THR A 245 -3.96 -0.46 14.00
N GLU A 246 -3.49 0.23 12.97
CA GLU A 246 -3.17 1.65 12.99
C GLU A 246 -4.40 2.56 13.10
N LEU A 247 -5.61 2.00 12.98
CA LEU A 247 -6.86 2.75 12.97
C LEU A 247 -7.43 2.86 14.37
N ASP A 248 -7.90 4.05 14.71
CA ASP A 248 -8.87 4.27 15.79
C ASP A 248 -10.27 4.32 15.17
N LEU A 249 -11.05 3.27 15.42
CA LEU A 249 -12.38 3.07 14.87
C LEU A 249 -13.43 3.32 15.94
N SER A 250 -14.42 4.13 15.60
CA SER A 250 -15.68 4.26 16.35
C SER A 250 -16.87 4.30 15.39
N TYR A 251 -18.09 4.14 15.91
CA TYR A 251 -19.28 4.19 15.07
C TYR A 251 -20.48 4.75 15.82
N GLU A 252 -21.40 5.36 15.06
CA GLU A 252 -22.70 5.82 15.51
C GLU A 252 -23.81 5.21 14.67
N THR A 253 -25.00 5.07 15.26
CA THR A 253 -26.17 4.55 14.55
C THR A 253 -26.99 5.68 13.95
N LYS A 254 -27.29 5.59 12.66
CA LYS A 254 -28.34 6.39 12.05
C LYS A 254 -29.69 5.73 12.32
N ARG A 255 -30.62 6.48 12.90
CA ARG A 255 -31.98 6.02 13.22
C ARG A 255 -33.00 6.80 12.41
N THR A 256 -33.99 6.11 11.85
CA THR A 256 -35.04 6.72 11.03
C THR A 256 -36.41 6.09 11.31
N GLY A 257 -37.47 6.83 10.97
CA GLY A 257 -38.86 6.37 11.07
C GLY A 257 -39.48 6.41 12.48
N ARG A 258 -40.77 6.05 12.56
CA ARG A 258 -41.53 6.00 13.81
C ARG A 258 -41.07 4.80 14.63
N GLY A 259 -40.46 5.07 15.79
CA GLY A 259 -39.86 4.04 16.66
C GLY A 259 -38.33 3.98 16.63
N GLY A 260 -37.66 4.79 15.81
CA GLY A 260 -36.20 4.97 15.88
C GLY A 260 -35.39 3.72 15.53
N LYS A 261 -35.86 2.92 14.56
CA LYS A 261 -35.12 1.74 14.07
C LYS A 261 -33.78 2.19 13.49
N THR A 262 -32.72 1.44 13.81
CA THR A 262 -31.40 1.66 13.19
C THR A 262 -31.48 1.33 11.70
N SER A 263 -31.22 2.32 10.85
CA SER A 263 -31.24 2.18 9.39
C SER A 263 -29.85 2.16 8.77
N GLY A 264 -28.83 2.63 9.48
CA GLY A 264 -27.45 2.55 9.02
C GLY A 264 -26.44 2.88 10.10
N ILE A 265 -25.18 2.81 9.71
CA ILE A 265 -24.03 3.04 10.58
C ILE A 265 -23.15 4.11 9.96
N ILE A 266 -22.69 5.03 10.79
CA ILE A 266 -21.68 6.03 10.45
C ILE A 266 -20.42 5.63 11.19
N PHE A 267 -19.42 5.18 10.46
CA PHE A 267 -18.10 4.91 11.01
C PHE A 267 -17.30 6.20 11.05
N ARG A 268 -16.58 6.43 12.14
CA ARG A 268 -15.55 7.46 12.24
C ARG A 268 -14.20 6.78 12.39
N ILE A 269 -13.29 7.08 11.49
CA ILE A 269 -11.98 6.46 11.42
C ILE A 269 -10.92 7.54 11.54
N LYS A 270 -9.98 7.34 12.45
CA LYS A 270 -8.76 8.14 12.56
C LYS A 270 -7.55 7.22 12.47
N ARG A 271 -6.42 7.74 12.04
CA ARG A 271 -5.15 7.07 12.31
C ARG A 271 -4.72 7.42 13.71
N LYS A 272 -4.24 6.43 14.45
CA LYS A 272 -3.60 6.69 15.73
C LYS A 272 -2.31 7.43 15.47
N ASP A 273 -2.07 8.47 16.25
CA ASP A 273 -0.75 9.06 16.34
C ASP A 273 0.21 7.95 16.79
N VAL A 274 1.32 7.82 16.07
CA VAL A 274 2.37 6.88 16.45
C VAL A 274 3.04 7.43 17.71
N GLU A 275 2.51 7.10 18.88
CA GLU A 275 3.31 7.14 20.10
C GLU A 275 4.33 6.02 19.96
N GLU A 276 5.54 6.37 19.51
CA GLU A 276 6.70 5.50 19.63
C GLU A 276 6.88 5.17 21.12
N LYS A 277 6.40 4.00 21.54
CA LYS A 277 6.91 3.37 22.76
C LYS A 277 8.33 2.93 22.47
N VAL A 278 9.25 3.87 22.60
CA VAL A 278 10.69 3.63 22.64
C VAL A 278 10.94 2.86 23.93
N ASP A 279 11.07 1.53 23.85
CA ASP A 279 11.76 0.79 24.89
C ASP A 279 13.19 1.31 24.93
N VAL A 280 13.51 2.02 26.00
CA VAL A 280 14.83 2.60 26.25
C VAL A 280 15.81 1.46 26.53
N THR A 281 16.37 0.90 25.47
CA THR A 281 17.72 0.35 25.49
C THR A 281 18.55 1.19 24.54
N ASN A 282 19.59 1.84 25.07
CA ASN A 282 20.49 2.76 24.37
C ASN A 282 21.19 2.09 23.16
N GLU A 283 20.49 2.01 22.05
CA GLU A 283 21.09 1.92 20.72
C GLU A 283 20.57 3.11 19.91
N VAL A 284 21.50 3.89 19.36
CA VAL A 284 21.19 5.06 18.54
C VAL A 284 20.50 4.58 17.27
N VAL A 285 19.17 4.65 17.24
CA VAL A 285 18.36 4.24 16.08
C VAL A 285 18.39 5.36 15.04
N GLU A 286 19.15 5.15 13.97
CA GLU A 286 19.06 5.95 12.75
C GLU A 286 17.62 5.88 12.19
N LYS A 287 17.05 7.04 11.80
CA LYS A 287 15.74 7.12 11.12
C LYS A 287 15.74 6.17 9.91
N LYS A 288 15.06 5.04 10.01
CA LYS A 288 14.87 4.11 8.88
C LYS A 288 13.81 4.68 7.94
N ILE A 289 14.28 5.34 6.89
CA ILE A 289 13.47 5.78 5.76
C ILE A 289 13.02 4.55 4.96
N THR A 290 11.75 4.54 4.58
CA THR A 290 11.12 3.44 3.83
C THR A 290 11.67 3.35 2.41
N ASP A 291 11.60 2.18 1.78
CA ASP A 291 12.13 2.01 0.42
C ASP A 291 11.39 2.87 -0.61
N ASP A 292 10.08 3.12 -0.43
CA ASP A 292 9.29 4.01 -1.28
C ASP A 292 9.75 5.46 -1.19
N GLU A 293 10.04 5.95 0.03
CA GLU A 293 10.62 7.30 0.24
C GLU A 293 12.01 7.42 -0.40
N LYS A 294 12.82 6.35 -0.40
CA LYS A 294 14.11 6.34 -1.10
C LYS A 294 13.95 6.46 -2.61
N TYR A 295 12.97 5.77 -3.21
CA TYR A 295 12.70 5.88 -4.63
C TYR A 295 12.21 7.28 -5.02
N GLU A 296 11.33 7.87 -4.21
CA GLU A 296 10.84 9.24 -4.43
C GLU A 296 11.98 10.27 -4.33
N LEU A 297 12.87 10.13 -3.34
CA LEU A 297 14.05 10.99 -3.21
C LEU A 297 15.03 10.84 -4.38
N ILE A 298 15.20 9.63 -4.91
CA ILE A 298 16.05 9.39 -6.09
C ILE A 298 15.50 10.13 -7.30
N ASP A 299 14.19 10.08 -7.52
CA ASP A 299 13.55 10.78 -8.64
C ASP A 299 13.62 12.31 -8.46
N GLN A 300 13.37 12.82 -7.24
CA GLN A 300 13.51 14.25 -6.94
C GLN A 300 14.93 14.78 -7.19
N VAL A 301 15.97 14.03 -6.78
CA VAL A 301 17.37 14.42 -7.05
C VAL A 301 17.70 14.32 -8.53
N LYS A 302 17.14 13.35 -9.24
CA LYS A 302 17.34 13.18 -10.68
C LYS A 302 16.72 14.32 -11.49
N ASP A 303 15.57 14.84 -11.05
CA ASP A 303 14.92 16.00 -11.67
C ASP A 303 15.61 17.33 -11.30
N LEU A 304 16.27 17.39 -10.15
CA LEU A 304 17.00 18.56 -9.70
C LEU A 304 18.32 18.78 -10.48
N MET A 305 18.99 17.69 -10.88
CA MET A 305 20.33 17.75 -11.48
C MET A 305 20.27 17.74 -13.02
N ASP A 306 20.81 18.79 -13.66
CA ASP A 306 20.86 18.90 -15.12
C ASP A 306 21.86 17.91 -15.76
N GLU A 307 22.80 17.37 -14.97
CA GLU A 307 23.81 16.43 -15.43
C GLU A 307 23.29 14.99 -15.48
N LYS A 308 23.68 14.24 -16.53
CA LYS A 308 23.37 12.81 -16.65
C LYS A 308 24.16 12.00 -15.62
N ILE A 309 23.59 11.84 -14.43
CA ILE A 309 24.19 11.10 -13.31
C ILE A 309 23.55 9.72 -13.20
N SER A 310 24.34 8.72 -12.80
CA SER A 310 23.85 7.36 -12.62
C SER A 310 23.03 7.23 -11.34
N THR A 311 22.05 6.33 -11.31
CA THR A 311 21.25 6.05 -10.10
C THR A 311 22.12 5.65 -8.90
N LYS A 312 23.27 5.00 -9.14
CA LYS A 312 24.20 4.61 -8.07
C LYS A 312 24.85 5.82 -7.40
N ASP A 313 25.20 6.84 -8.18
CA ASP A 313 25.82 8.05 -7.66
C ASP A 313 24.82 8.90 -6.86
N ILE A 314 23.56 8.96 -7.30
CA ILE A 314 22.46 9.60 -6.57
C ILE A 314 22.25 8.93 -5.20
N ILE A 315 22.30 7.59 -5.15
CA ILE A 315 22.22 6.84 -3.90
C ILE A 315 23.37 7.24 -2.96
N SER A 316 24.60 7.31 -3.46
CA SER A 316 25.75 7.72 -2.63
C SER A 316 25.65 9.15 -2.10
N ILE A 317 25.05 10.07 -2.86
CA ILE A 317 24.77 11.44 -2.42
C ILE A 317 23.70 11.45 -1.32
N LEU A 318 22.60 10.72 -1.51
CA LEU A 318 21.52 10.62 -0.54
C LEU A 318 21.98 9.95 0.76
N GLU A 319 22.78 8.89 0.67
CA GLU A 319 23.41 8.25 1.83
C GLU A 319 24.30 9.22 2.60
N ALA A 320 25.10 10.04 1.90
CA ALA A 320 25.92 11.07 2.55
C ALA A 320 25.08 12.17 3.24
N ALA A 321 23.89 12.47 2.72
CA ALA A 321 22.96 13.44 3.29
C ALA A 321 22.13 12.90 4.46
N GLY A 322 22.16 11.58 4.71
CA GLY A 322 21.18 10.93 5.57
C GLY A 322 19.77 11.02 5.00
N TYR A 323 19.65 10.96 3.67
CA TYR A 323 18.43 11.09 2.87
C TYR A 323 17.65 12.40 3.08
N ASP A 324 18.37 13.45 3.46
CA ASP A 324 17.84 14.81 3.60
C ASP A 324 17.91 15.55 2.25
N TYR A 325 16.77 15.65 1.55
CA TYR A 325 16.69 16.33 0.25
C TYR A 325 17.10 17.80 0.30
N ASP A 326 16.76 18.51 1.39
CA ASP A 326 17.07 19.93 1.50
C ASP A 326 18.58 20.18 1.60
N LYS A 327 19.33 19.29 2.25
CA LYS A 327 20.80 19.33 2.24
C LYS A 327 21.36 19.10 0.84
N VAL A 328 20.82 18.12 0.11
CA VAL A 328 21.25 17.84 -1.27
C VAL A 328 20.98 19.06 -2.17
N LYS A 329 19.78 19.63 -2.08
CA LYS A 329 19.37 20.81 -2.84
C LYS A 329 20.24 22.03 -2.53
N LYS A 330 20.48 22.32 -1.24
CA LYS A 330 21.36 23.40 -0.78
C LYS A 330 22.76 23.27 -1.38
N GLN A 331 23.35 22.09 -1.32
CA GLN A 331 24.70 21.88 -1.83
C GLN A 331 24.76 21.87 -3.36
N TYR A 332 23.72 21.40 -4.05
CA TYR A 332 23.66 21.49 -5.51
C TYR A 332 23.62 22.94 -6.00
N GLU A 333 22.88 23.82 -5.33
CA GLU A 333 22.88 25.26 -5.65
C GLU A 333 24.24 25.92 -5.37
N ASN A 334 24.92 25.52 -4.30
CA ASN A 334 26.30 25.95 -4.04
C ASN A 334 27.26 25.50 -5.15
N SER A 335 26.99 24.34 -5.76
CA SER A 335 27.81 23.78 -6.84
C SER A 335 27.78 24.66 -8.10
N LYS A 336 26.62 25.23 -8.44
CA LYS A 336 26.44 26.18 -9.56
C LYS A 336 27.25 27.46 -9.39
N SER A 337 27.46 27.88 -8.15
CA SER A 337 28.24 29.07 -7.79
C SER A 337 29.74 28.80 -7.57
N ALA A 338 30.15 27.52 -7.56
CA ALA A 338 31.53 27.12 -7.33
C ALA A 338 32.35 27.15 -8.62
N ARG A 339 33.62 27.57 -8.53
CA ARG A 339 34.52 27.67 -9.69
C ARG A 339 35.01 26.27 -10.11
N LYS A 340 34.74 25.88 -11.36
CA LYS A 340 35.23 24.65 -12.04
C LYS A 340 35.19 23.39 -11.17
N ILE A 341 34.05 22.71 -11.15
CA ILE A 341 33.91 21.37 -10.56
C ILE A 341 34.22 20.32 -11.64
N GLY A 342 35.22 19.46 -11.40
CA GLY A 342 35.57 18.36 -12.31
C GLY A 342 34.74 17.09 -12.09
N ASN A 343 34.43 16.75 -10.83
CA ASN A 343 33.59 15.62 -10.46
C ASN A 343 32.49 16.09 -9.51
N ILE A 344 31.28 16.26 -10.05
CA ILE A 344 30.12 16.78 -9.32
C ILE A 344 29.70 15.86 -8.17
N VAL A 345 29.70 14.54 -8.38
CA VAL A 345 29.29 13.55 -7.37
C VAL A 345 30.24 13.57 -6.18
N GLY A 346 31.55 13.52 -6.44
CA GLY A 346 32.57 13.56 -5.39
C GLY A 346 32.55 14.88 -4.62
N TRP A 347 32.32 16.00 -5.32
CA TRP A 347 32.21 17.31 -4.70
C TRP A 347 30.96 17.41 -3.80
N MET A 348 29.81 16.88 -4.23
CA MET A 348 28.57 16.90 -3.44
C MET A 348 28.68 16.08 -2.16
N ILE A 349 29.23 14.86 -2.24
CA ILE A 349 29.43 14.01 -1.06
C ILE A 349 30.34 14.72 -0.04
N ASP A 350 31.40 15.38 -0.50
CA ASP A 350 32.32 16.12 0.36
C ASP A 350 31.66 17.38 0.95
N ALA A 351 30.91 18.13 0.14
CA ALA A 351 30.20 19.34 0.56
C ALA A 351 29.10 19.05 1.59
N ILE A 352 28.41 17.91 1.46
CA ILE A 352 27.40 17.46 2.43
C ILE A 352 28.06 17.03 3.74
N LYS A 353 29.14 16.24 3.67
CA LYS A 353 29.85 15.75 4.86
C LYS A 353 30.51 16.88 5.66
N LYS A 354 30.95 17.94 4.99
CA LYS A 354 31.65 19.08 5.60
C LYS A 354 30.78 20.35 5.72
N ASP A 355 29.48 20.26 5.44
CA ASP A 355 28.49 21.35 5.41
C ASP A 355 29.05 22.66 4.81
N TYR A 356 29.46 22.60 3.53
CA TYR A 356 30.01 23.77 2.85
C TYR A 356 29.00 24.93 2.82
N SER A 357 29.46 26.12 3.18
CA SER A 357 28.71 27.37 3.00
C SER A 357 28.93 27.93 1.60
N ALA A 358 27.99 28.75 1.11
CA ALA A 358 28.15 29.48 -0.14
C ALA A 358 29.52 30.20 -0.17
N PRO A 359 30.23 30.19 -1.31
CA PRO A 359 31.57 30.75 -1.39
C PRO A 359 31.52 32.25 -1.03
N VAL A 360 32.10 32.60 0.11
CA VAL A 360 32.36 34.00 0.46
C VAL A 360 33.34 34.50 -0.59
N GLY A 361 32.93 35.46 -1.42
CA GLY A 361 33.81 36.10 -2.37
C GLY A 361 35.05 36.61 -1.63
N LYS A 362 36.17 35.89 -1.75
CA LYS A 362 37.44 36.38 -1.22
C LYS A 362 37.78 37.62 -2.05
N GLN A 363 37.73 38.79 -1.40
CA GLN A 363 38.56 39.92 -1.79
C GLN A 363 39.95 39.37 -2.14
N GLY A 364 40.42 39.73 -3.32
CA GLY A 364 41.59 39.12 -3.96
C GLY A 364 42.74 38.94 -2.97
N LYS A 365 43.08 37.68 -2.68
CA LYS A 365 44.45 37.38 -2.29
C LYS A 365 45.27 37.54 -3.57
N GLY A 366 46.19 38.50 -3.50
CA GLY A 366 46.80 39.15 -4.65
C GLY A 366 47.25 38.23 -5.76
N ALA A 367 47.17 38.75 -6.97
CA ALA A 367 47.93 38.25 -8.10
C ALA A 367 49.35 37.89 -7.61
N ASN A 368 49.83 36.72 -8.02
CA ASN A 368 51.25 36.41 -7.90
C ASN A 368 52.03 37.62 -8.40
N LYS A 369 52.87 38.22 -7.54
CA LYS A 369 53.83 39.30 -7.87
C LYS A 369 54.96 38.79 -8.79
N PHE A 370 54.62 37.98 -9.79
CA PHE A 370 55.55 37.48 -10.80
C PHE A 370 55.47 38.30 -12.09
N ASN A 371 54.39 39.07 -12.30
CA ASN A 371 54.17 39.88 -13.49
C ASN A 371 54.13 41.40 -13.23
N ASP A 372 54.73 41.89 -12.13
CA ASP A 372 54.78 43.32 -11.80
C ASP A 372 56.05 43.99 -12.34
N PHE A 373 56.28 43.84 -13.65
CA PHE A 373 57.31 44.58 -14.38
C PHE A 373 56.62 45.45 -15.42
N GLN A 374 57.05 46.70 -15.54
CA GLN A 374 56.58 47.62 -16.57
C GLN A 374 56.89 47.00 -17.95
N GLN A 375 55.86 46.64 -18.71
CA GLN A 375 56.03 46.29 -20.12
C GLN A 375 56.36 47.57 -20.88
N ASN A 376 57.38 47.54 -21.73
CA ASN A 376 57.69 48.65 -22.62
C ASN A 376 56.51 48.88 -23.57
N GLU A 377 55.93 50.07 -23.54
CA GLU A 377 55.06 50.54 -24.62
C GLU A 377 55.96 51.05 -25.76
N TYR A 378 55.86 50.43 -26.92
CA TYR A 378 56.52 50.90 -28.13
C TYR A 378 55.53 51.72 -28.94
N ASP A 379 55.90 52.97 -29.27
CA ASP A 379 55.21 53.74 -30.30
C ASP A 379 55.65 53.20 -31.66
N TYR A 380 54.81 52.36 -32.25
CA TYR A 380 55.08 51.75 -33.54
C TYR A 380 55.10 52.77 -34.68
N GLU A 381 54.40 53.91 -34.56
CA GLU A 381 54.43 54.95 -35.60
C GLU A 381 55.77 55.71 -35.58
N GLU A 382 56.37 55.90 -34.42
CA GLU A 382 57.69 56.51 -34.27
C GLU A 382 58.80 55.57 -34.77
N LEU A 383 58.70 54.27 -34.49
CA LEU A 383 59.61 53.25 -35.00
C LEU A 383 59.50 53.06 -36.53
N GLU A 384 58.30 53.16 -37.09
CA GLU A 384 58.07 53.05 -38.53
C GLU A 384 58.68 54.25 -39.29
N LYS A 385 58.61 55.46 -38.72
CA LYS A 385 59.32 56.63 -39.28
C LYS A 385 60.83 56.47 -39.28
N LEU A 386 61.41 55.90 -38.22
CA LEU A 386 62.86 55.65 -38.12
C LEU A 386 63.38 54.58 -39.09
N LEU A 387 62.50 53.72 -39.62
CA LEU A 387 62.84 52.70 -40.62
C LEU A 387 62.78 53.21 -42.07
N ILE A 388 62.11 54.34 -42.32
CA ILE A 388 61.97 54.91 -43.67
C ILE A 388 63.08 55.93 -43.98
N ASP A 389 63.72 56.52 -42.96
CA ASP A 389 64.80 57.50 -43.10
C ASP A 389 66.23 56.90 -43.00
N ASN A 390 66.40 55.59 -43.25
CA ASN A 390 67.72 54.94 -43.43
C ASN A 390 67.81 54.12 -44.73
#